data_AF-A0A3B3DXW4-F1
#
_entry.id   AF-A0A3B3DXW4-F1
#
_cell.length_a   1.000
_cell.length_b   1.000
_cell.length_c   1.000
_cell.angle_alpha   90.00
_cell.angle_beta   90.00
_cell.angle_gamma   90.00
#
_symmetry.space_group_name_H-M   'P 1'
#
loop_
_entity.id
_entity.type
_entity.pdbx_description
1 polymer ?
#
loop_
_entity_poly.entity_id
_entity_poly.type
_entity_poly.pdbx_seq_one_letter_code
_entity_poly.pdbx_strand_id
1 'polypeptide(L)'
;MKFKVLFSWLDKYSIPQALNDNQHQPKRNELNNNFYTEIKLNIKLNIDSCQRGWRLLYILTAFHRCSEVLRPFLLKYLQQASRSSGAQYQGIAKACEQNLKKTLQHGGRLVPPSSMELKAMMAGRSSKRQLFLFPGGIERHVKIKTCTVALEAVEELCYEMGLHRLEAMEEYAIFLVTNRGAQCQKMVPYVLYSKA
;
A
#
# COMPACT_ATOMS: atom_id res chain seq x y z
N MET A 1 -17.81 -7.68 25.82
CA MET A 1 -16.78 -6.76 26.33
C MET A 1 -15.42 -7.34 25.95
N LYS A 2 -14.60 -6.61 25.18
CA LYS A 2 -13.12 -6.54 25.23
C LYS A 2 -12.58 -5.94 23.93
N PHE A 3 -12.23 -4.66 23.99
CA PHE A 3 -11.43 -3.99 22.97
C PHE A 3 -9.96 -4.28 23.24
N LYS A 4 -9.19 -4.75 22.26
CA LYS A 4 -7.72 -4.89 22.37
C LYS A 4 -7.04 -4.05 21.30
N VAL A 5 -6.30 -3.04 21.79
CA VAL A 5 -5.71 -1.93 21.03
C VAL A 5 -4.26 -2.26 20.70
N LEU A 6 -3.90 -2.20 19.41
CA LEU A 6 -2.52 -2.25 18.94
C LEU A 6 -2.04 -0.82 18.64
N PHE A 7 -1.00 -0.33 19.32
CA PHE A 7 -0.47 1.02 19.12
C PHE A 7 0.63 1.02 18.04
N SER A 8 0.67 2.06 17.21
CA SER A 8 1.85 2.37 16.39
C SER A 8 2.10 3.88 16.48
N TRP A 9 3.28 4.26 16.97
CA TRP A 9 3.75 5.64 17.09
C TRP A 9 4.26 6.16 15.75
N LEU A 10 3.60 7.15 15.14
CA LEU A 10 4.16 7.97 14.06
C LEU A 10 3.54 9.39 14.06
N ASP A 11 4.41 10.39 13.88
CA ASP A 11 4.10 11.81 14.03
C ASP A 11 3.61 12.52 12.74
N LYS A 12 2.81 13.56 12.99
CA LYS A 12 2.41 14.72 12.18
C LYS A 12 1.48 14.54 10.96
N TYR A 13 0.42 15.34 10.97
CA TYR A 13 -0.63 15.63 9.98
C TYR A 13 -1.88 14.73 9.96
N SER A 14 -3.00 15.41 10.14
CA SER A 14 -4.39 14.98 10.00
C SER A 14 -4.65 14.17 8.73
N ILE A 15 -5.37 13.07 8.88
CA ILE A 15 -5.87 12.25 7.77
C ILE A 15 -7.11 12.95 7.19
N PRO A 16 -7.18 13.25 5.88
CA PRO A 16 -8.36 13.87 5.29
C PRO A 16 -9.57 12.95 5.44
N GLN A 17 -10.70 13.50 5.90
CA GLN A 17 -12.00 12.84 5.81
C GLN A 17 -12.29 12.51 4.34
N ALA A 18 -12.72 11.28 4.08
CA ALA A 18 -13.01 10.79 2.74
C ALA A 18 -14.08 11.69 2.09
N LEU A 19 -13.68 12.50 1.11
CA LEU A 19 -14.59 13.27 0.28
C LEU A 19 -15.36 12.29 -0.61
N ASN A 20 -16.67 12.47 -0.61
CA ASN A 20 -17.65 11.68 -1.34
C ASN A 20 -17.41 11.81 -2.86
N ASP A 21 -16.73 10.83 -3.46
CA ASP A 21 -15.99 10.95 -4.73
C ASP A 21 -16.75 10.41 -5.96
N ASN A 22 -18.09 10.27 -5.89
CA ASN A 22 -18.86 9.56 -6.93
C ASN A 22 -19.08 10.37 -8.23
N GLN A 23 -18.96 11.70 -8.22
CA GLN A 23 -19.25 12.53 -9.41
C GLN A 23 -18.04 12.76 -10.34
N HIS A 24 -16.81 12.52 -9.88
CA HIS A 24 -15.58 12.79 -10.65
C HIS A 24 -14.84 11.53 -11.11
N GLN A 25 -15.37 10.36 -10.77
CA GLN A 25 -14.74 9.06 -11.01
C GLN A 25 -14.48 8.73 -12.50
N PRO A 26 -15.36 9.07 -13.48
CA PRO A 26 -15.12 8.76 -14.89
C PRO A 26 -13.93 9.53 -15.48
N LYS A 27 -13.89 10.85 -15.30
CA LYS A 27 -12.80 11.71 -15.77
C LYS A 27 -11.46 11.36 -15.11
N ARG A 28 -11.49 10.99 -13.82
CA ARG A 28 -10.30 10.53 -13.10
C ARG A 28 -9.77 9.20 -13.63
N ASN A 29 -10.66 8.28 -14.02
CA ASN A 29 -10.28 7.00 -14.60
C ASN A 29 -9.65 7.16 -15.99
N GLU A 30 -10.16 8.06 -16.83
CA GLU A 30 -9.55 8.38 -18.14
C GLU A 30 -8.14 8.95 -17.98
N LEU A 31 -7.95 9.91 -17.07
CA LEU A 31 -6.63 10.48 -16.79
C LEU A 31 -5.66 9.39 -16.30
N ASN A 32 -6.09 8.54 -15.37
CA ASN A 32 -5.27 7.41 -14.89
C ASN A 32 -4.90 6.45 -16.04
N ASN A 33 -5.84 6.16 -16.94
CA ASN A 33 -5.58 5.28 -18.09
C ASN A 33 -4.54 5.87 -19.05
N ASN A 34 -4.60 7.19 -19.29
CA ASN A 34 -3.63 7.89 -20.13
C ASN A 34 -2.23 7.79 -19.51
N PHE A 35 -2.10 8.06 -18.21
CA PHE A 35 -0.83 7.88 -17.48
C PHE A 35 -0.29 6.44 -17.57
N TYR A 36 -1.13 5.43 -17.35
CA TYR A 36 -0.70 4.02 -17.46
C TYR A 36 -0.24 3.66 -18.87
N THR A 37 -0.91 4.17 -19.91
CA THR A 37 -0.56 3.90 -21.31
C THR A 37 0.75 4.58 -21.68
N GLU A 38 0.92 5.85 -21.31
CA GLU A 38 2.13 6.62 -21.56
C GLU A 38 3.35 6.00 -20.87
N ILE A 39 3.20 5.53 -19.62
CA ILE A 39 4.29 4.88 -18.89
C ILE A 39 4.67 3.55 -19.53
N LYS A 40 3.70 2.74 -19.98
CA LYS A 40 3.99 1.49 -20.71
C LYS A 40 4.80 1.76 -21.97
N LEU A 41 4.51 2.83 -22.70
CA LEU A 41 5.27 3.24 -23.88
C LEU A 41 6.70 3.65 -23.49
N ASN A 42 6.84 4.48 -22.46
CA ASN A 42 8.14 4.94 -21.96
C ASN A 42 9.02 3.82 -21.38
N ILE A 43 8.43 2.78 -20.79
CA ILE A 43 9.15 1.57 -20.33
C ILE A 43 9.67 0.76 -21.51
N LYS A 44 8.96 0.74 -22.65
CA LYS A 44 9.35 -0.04 -23.83
C LYS A 44 10.45 0.61 -24.68
N LEU A 45 10.58 1.94 -24.65
CA LEU A 45 11.37 2.68 -25.63
C LEU A 45 12.81 3.00 -25.21
N ASN A 46 13.15 3.02 -23.92
CA ASN A 46 14.51 3.42 -23.47
C ASN A 46 14.89 2.78 -22.11
N ILE A 47 16.14 2.31 -21.97
CA ILE A 47 16.65 1.59 -20.79
C ILE A 47 16.84 2.51 -19.56
N ASP A 48 17.30 3.75 -19.74
CA ASP A 48 17.46 4.72 -18.65
C ASP A 48 16.11 5.29 -18.19
N SER A 49 15.13 5.39 -19.11
CA SER A 49 13.75 5.70 -18.75
C SER A 49 13.04 4.51 -18.11
N CYS A 50 13.48 3.28 -18.37
CA CYS A 50 12.83 2.06 -17.88
C CYS A 50 12.80 1.99 -16.35
N GLN A 51 13.93 2.25 -15.67
CA GLN A 51 13.97 2.24 -14.21
C GLN A 51 13.06 3.32 -13.60
N ARG A 52 13.05 4.53 -14.16
CA ARG A 52 12.15 5.62 -13.72
C ARG A 52 10.68 5.27 -13.99
N GLY A 53 10.40 4.68 -15.16
CA GLY A 53 9.07 4.21 -15.54
C GLY A 53 8.53 3.14 -14.59
N TRP A 54 9.35 2.16 -14.20
CA TRP A 54 8.95 1.15 -13.22
C TRP A 54 8.71 1.73 -11.82
N ARG A 55 9.52 2.70 -11.37
CA ARG A 55 9.29 3.41 -10.11
C ARG A 55 7.99 4.23 -10.13
N LEU A 56 7.72 4.92 -11.24
CA LEU A 56 6.47 5.65 -11.40
C LEU A 56 5.27 4.70 -11.44
N LEU A 57 5.38 3.57 -12.15
CA LEU A 57 4.35 2.55 -12.20
C LEU A 57 4.10 1.93 -10.81
N TYR A 58 5.15 1.73 -10.01
CA TYR A 58 5.05 1.26 -8.63
C TYR A 58 4.22 2.19 -7.76
N ILE A 59 4.43 3.51 -7.92
CA ILE A 59 3.59 4.52 -7.27
C ILE A 59 2.17 4.40 -7.83
N LEU A 60 1.94 4.57 -9.13
CA LEU A 60 0.58 4.62 -9.67
C LEU A 60 -0.28 3.40 -9.30
N THR A 61 0.28 2.19 -9.38
CA THR A 61 -0.41 0.94 -9.02
C THR A 61 -0.82 0.87 -7.55
N ALA A 62 -0.20 1.66 -6.66
CA ALA A 62 -0.56 1.78 -5.26
C ALA A 62 -1.66 2.81 -4.96
N PHE A 63 -1.94 3.74 -5.88
CA PHE A 63 -2.82 4.89 -5.66
C PHE A 63 -4.10 4.80 -6.48
N HIS A 64 -3.95 4.48 -7.77
CA HIS A 64 -5.00 4.69 -8.74
C HIS A 64 -5.61 3.37 -9.19
N ARG A 65 -6.92 3.24 -9.00
CA ARG A 65 -7.70 2.22 -9.70
C ARG A 65 -7.59 2.47 -11.20
N CYS A 66 -7.29 1.42 -11.95
CA CYS A 66 -7.43 1.44 -13.41
C CYS A 66 -8.90 1.13 -13.78
N SER A 67 -9.32 1.61 -14.95
CA SER A 67 -10.63 1.26 -15.50
C SER A 67 -10.80 -0.25 -15.68
N GLU A 68 -12.04 -0.73 -15.65
CA GLU A 68 -12.37 -2.15 -15.92
C GLU A 68 -11.84 -2.61 -17.28
N VAL A 69 -11.82 -1.71 -18.27
CA VAL A 69 -11.28 -1.97 -19.61
C VAL A 69 -9.77 -2.18 -19.59
N LEU A 70 -9.01 -1.31 -18.89
CA LEU A 70 -7.55 -1.38 -18.87
C LEU A 70 -7.01 -2.49 -17.94
N ARG A 71 -7.76 -2.83 -16.90
CA ARG A 71 -7.38 -3.79 -15.85
C ARG A 71 -6.80 -5.11 -16.38
N PRO A 72 -7.47 -5.87 -17.26
CA PRO A 72 -6.95 -7.16 -17.71
C PRO A 72 -5.61 -7.02 -18.46
N PHE A 73 -5.46 -5.98 -19.28
CA PHE A 73 -4.24 -5.72 -20.03
C PHE A 73 -3.08 -5.32 -19.13
N LEU A 74 -3.33 -4.48 -18.13
CA LEU A 74 -2.31 -4.06 -17.17
C LEU A 74 -1.86 -5.21 -16.27
N LEU A 75 -2.78 -6.02 -15.74
CA LEU A 75 -2.44 -7.20 -14.95
C LEU A 75 -1.63 -8.22 -15.76
N LYS A 76 -2.07 -8.53 -16.98
CA LYS A 76 -1.34 -9.47 -17.86
C LYS A 76 0.09 -8.99 -18.14
N TYR A 77 0.26 -7.71 -18.44
CA TYR A 77 1.58 -7.11 -18.66
C TYR A 77 2.49 -7.24 -17.42
N LEU A 78 1.99 -6.89 -16.23
CA LEU A 78 2.75 -6.98 -14.99
C LEU A 78 3.11 -8.43 -14.62
N GLN A 79 2.21 -9.38 -14.89
CA GLN A 79 2.43 -10.81 -14.68
C GLN A 79 3.49 -11.39 -15.62
N GLN A 80 3.49 -10.97 -16.89
CA GLN A 80 4.51 -11.39 -17.84
C GLN A 80 5.88 -10.82 -17.45
N ALA A 81 5.94 -9.53 -17.10
CA ALA A 81 7.17 -8.89 -16.65
C ALA A 81 7.71 -9.49 -15.34
N SER A 82 6.84 -9.93 -14.42
CA SER A 82 7.25 -10.53 -13.14
C SER A 82 7.68 -12.01 -13.25
N ARG A 83 7.32 -12.70 -14.34
CA ARG A 83 7.69 -14.10 -14.60
C ARG A 83 8.85 -14.26 -15.58
N SER A 84 9.25 -13.18 -16.25
CA SER A 84 10.37 -13.19 -17.20
C SER A 84 11.68 -13.45 -16.44
N SER A 85 12.21 -14.67 -16.57
CA SER A 85 13.46 -15.08 -15.93
C SER A 85 14.64 -14.20 -16.40
N GLY A 86 15.47 -13.74 -15.47
CA GLY A 86 16.64 -12.90 -15.77
C GLY A 86 16.35 -11.42 -16.08
N ALA A 87 15.08 -10.98 -16.01
CA ALA A 87 14.73 -9.59 -16.26
C ALA A 87 15.15 -8.67 -15.09
N GLN A 88 15.90 -7.61 -15.38
CA GLN A 88 16.38 -6.59 -14.44
C GLN A 88 15.27 -6.01 -13.52
N TYR A 89 14.03 -6.01 -13.98
CA TYR A 89 12.88 -5.37 -13.32
C TYR A 89 11.85 -6.35 -12.74
N GLN A 90 12.18 -7.65 -12.69
CA GLN A 90 11.25 -8.69 -12.23
C GLN A 90 10.66 -8.37 -10.84
N GLY A 91 11.51 -7.94 -9.89
CA GLY A 91 11.10 -7.64 -8.51
C GLY A 91 10.12 -6.47 -8.41
N ILE A 92 10.40 -5.35 -9.10
CA ILE A 92 9.50 -4.18 -9.11
C ILE A 92 8.22 -4.47 -9.89
N ALA A 93 8.29 -5.23 -10.99
CA ALA A 93 7.10 -5.69 -11.71
C ALA A 93 6.19 -6.54 -10.82
N LYS A 94 6.76 -7.45 -10.03
CA LYS A 94 6.00 -8.26 -9.07
C LYS A 94 5.33 -7.39 -7.99
N ALA A 95 6.03 -6.37 -7.52
CA ALA A 95 5.49 -5.45 -6.53
C ALA A 95 4.36 -4.58 -7.11
N CYS A 96 4.49 -4.10 -8.35
CA CYS A 96 3.41 -3.40 -9.06
C CYS A 96 2.18 -4.30 -9.25
N GLU A 97 2.36 -5.59 -9.58
CA GLU A 97 1.27 -6.55 -9.69
C GLU A 97 0.49 -6.69 -8.36
N GLN A 98 1.22 -6.83 -7.25
CA GLN A 98 0.64 -6.94 -5.91
C GLN A 98 -0.07 -5.65 -5.50
N ASN A 99 0.58 -4.50 -5.71
CA ASN A 99 0.00 -3.19 -5.41
C ASN A 99 -1.31 -2.99 -6.17
N LEU A 100 -1.33 -3.29 -7.48
CA LEU A 100 -2.52 -3.13 -8.29
C LEU A 100 -3.68 -4.00 -7.77
N LYS A 101 -3.43 -5.29 -7.49
CA LYS A 101 -4.46 -6.18 -6.94
C LYS A 101 -5.07 -5.64 -5.64
N LYS A 102 -4.23 -5.16 -4.72
CA LYS A 102 -4.68 -4.57 -3.45
C LYS A 102 -5.44 -3.27 -3.64
N THR A 103 -4.97 -2.38 -4.52
CA THR A 103 -5.64 -1.12 -4.88
C THR A 103 -7.04 -1.36 -5.46
N LEU A 104 -7.18 -2.42 -6.26
CA LEU A 104 -8.47 -2.82 -6.81
C LEU A 104 -9.42 -3.35 -5.72
N GLN A 105 -8.90 -4.15 -4.78
CA GLN A 105 -9.69 -4.77 -3.71
C GLN A 105 -10.09 -3.79 -2.59
N HIS A 106 -9.16 -2.97 -2.10
CA HIS A 106 -9.35 -2.16 -0.88
C HIS A 106 -9.50 -0.65 -1.16
N GLY A 107 -9.29 -0.23 -2.41
CA GLY A 107 -9.09 1.19 -2.72
C GLY A 107 -7.68 1.61 -2.38
N GLY A 108 -6.99 2.15 -3.39
CA GLY A 108 -5.59 2.54 -3.29
C GLY A 108 -5.33 3.58 -2.19
N ARG A 109 -4.07 3.97 -2.06
CA ARG A 109 -3.64 5.00 -1.12
C ARG A 109 -4.38 6.32 -1.34
N LEU A 110 -4.79 6.93 -0.23
CA LEU A 110 -5.38 8.27 -0.18
C LEU A 110 -4.31 9.35 0.04
N VAL A 111 -3.18 8.99 0.65
CA VAL A 111 -2.08 9.92 0.97
C VAL A 111 -0.84 9.59 0.14
N PRO A 112 -0.27 10.57 -0.59
CA PRO A 112 0.93 10.40 -1.41
C PRO A 112 2.12 9.83 -0.60
N PRO A 113 3.10 9.20 -1.27
CA PRO A 113 4.28 8.71 -0.57
C PRO A 113 5.05 9.89 0.04
N SER A 114 5.52 9.72 1.27
CA SER A 114 6.41 10.68 1.92
C SER A 114 7.77 10.76 1.22
N SER A 115 8.52 11.83 1.47
CA SER A 115 9.89 11.98 0.97
C SER A 115 10.80 10.82 1.40
N MET A 116 10.58 10.26 2.59
CA MET A 116 11.31 9.09 3.09
C MET A 116 10.95 7.82 2.32
N GLU A 117 9.66 7.58 2.05
CA GLU A 117 9.23 6.45 1.21
C GLU A 117 9.82 6.53 -0.19
N LEU A 118 9.85 7.73 -0.78
CA LEU A 118 10.48 7.97 -2.08
C LEU A 118 12.00 7.70 -2.06
N LYS A 119 12.72 8.20 -1.04
CA LYS A 119 14.16 7.92 -0.87
C LYS A 119 14.43 6.42 -0.71
N ALA A 120 13.61 5.72 0.07
CA ALA A 120 13.73 4.27 0.25
C ALA A 120 13.50 3.52 -1.07
N MET A 121 12.47 3.89 -1.83
CA MET A 121 12.17 3.32 -3.14
C MET A 121 13.30 3.55 -4.15
N MET A 122 13.90 4.75 -4.16
CA MET A 122 15.07 5.04 -4.99
C MET A 122 16.25 4.14 -4.63
N ALA A 123 16.43 3.82 -3.35
CA ALA A 123 17.42 2.86 -2.87
C ALA A 123 17.01 1.38 -3.05
N GLY A 124 15.95 1.09 -3.81
CA GLY A 124 15.48 -0.28 -4.09
C GLY A 124 14.75 -0.96 -2.92
N ARG A 125 14.44 -0.22 -1.85
CA ARG A 125 13.68 -0.75 -0.71
C ARG A 125 12.19 -0.63 -0.97
N SER A 126 11.48 -1.75 -0.82
CA SER A 126 10.03 -1.85 -1.05
C SER A 126 9.23 -2.15 0.22
N SER A 127 9.90 -2.13 1.38
CA SER A 127 9.31 -2.44 2.69
C SER A 127 10.03 -1.73 3.83
N LYS A 128 9.31 -1.47 4.91
CA LYS A 128 9.80 -0.94 6.19
C LYS A 128 9.44 -1.92 7.31
N ARG A 129 10.29 -2.04 8.35
CA ARG A 129 9.89 -2.67 9.62
C ARG A 129 9.20 -1.62 10.47
N GLN A 130 7.92 -1.82 10.75
CA GLN A 130 7.11 -0.94 11.58
C GLN A 130 6.92 -1.56 12.95
N LEU A 131 7.13 -0.75 13.98
CA LEU A 131 6.89 -1.13 15.35
C LEU A 131 5.39 -1.05 15.65
N PHE A 132 4.85 -2.15 16.17
CA PHE A 132 3.51 -2.29 16.74
C PHE A 132 3.67 -2.62 18.22
N LEU A 133 2.85 -2.00 19.05
CA LEU A 133 2.84 -2.19 20.48
C LEU A 133 1.54 -2.87 20.88
N PHE A 134 1.67 -3.87 21.72
CA PHE A 134 0.56 -4.54 22.37
C PHE A 134 0.27 -3.92 23.74
N PRO A 135 -0.93 -4.14 24.29
CA PRO A 135 -1.20 -3.82 25.69
C PRO A 135 -0.16 -4.47 26.60
N GLY A 136 0.32 -3.72 27.60
CA GLY A 136 1.39 -4.19 28.50
C GLY A 136 2.82 -3.89 28.02
N GLY A 137 2.99 -3.08 26.97
CA GLY A 137 4.31 -2.61 26.53
C GLY A 137 5.10 -3.62 25.69
N ILE A 138 4.45 -4.68 25.21
CA ILE A 138 5.09 -5.68 24.35
C ILE A 138 5.25 -5.11 22.94
N GLU A 139 6.48 -5.17 22.43
CA GLU A 139 6.86 -4.64 21.13
C GLU A 139 6.96 -5.73 20.07
N ARG A 140 6.38 -5.50 18.88
CA ARG A 140 6.49 -6.39 17.71
C ARG A 140 6.76 -5.61 16.44
N HIS A 141 7.63 -6.16 15.60
CA HIS A 141 8.01 -5.53 14.35
C HIS A 141 7.38 -6.26 13.16
N VAL A 142 6.52 -5.57 12.42
CA VAL A 142 5.86 -6.11 11.22
C VAL A 142 6.48 -5.48 9.98
N LYS A 143 6.64 -6.28 8.92
CA LYS A 143 7.16 -5.79 7.65
C LYS A 143 6.03 -5.18 6.81
N ILE A 144 5.92 -3.85 6.81
CA ILE A 144 4.95 -3.14 6.00
C ILE A 144 5.51 -2.78 4.61
N LYS A 145 4.66 -2.82 3.60
CA LYS A 145 4.91 -2.41 2.21
C LYS A 145 3.97 -1.26 1.84
N THR A 146 4.23 -0.63 0.69
CA THR A 146 3.45 0.51 0.17
C THR A 146 1.94 0.30 0.12
N CYS A 147 1.46 -0.92 -0.11
CA CYS A 147 0.01 -1.25 -0.12
C CYS A 147 -0.41 -2.18 1.02
N THR A 148 0.37 -2.34 2.09
CA THR A 148 -0.06 -3.16 3.23
C THR A 148 -1.30 -2.53 3.84
N VAL A 149 -2.40 -3.27 3.92
CA VAL A 149 -3.62 -2.80 4.60
C VAL A 149 -3.62 -3.18 6.07
N ALA A 150 -4.39 -2.47 6.89
CA ALA A 150 -4.44 -2.73 8.33
C ALA A 150 -4.82 -4.18 8.64
N LEU A 151 -5.73 -4.78 7.87
CA LEU A 151 -6.15 -6.16 8.04
C LEU A 151 -4.98 -7.15 7.90
N GLU A 152 -4.14 -7.01 6.88
CA GLU A 152 -2.97 -7.89 6.68
C GLU A 152 -2.00 -7.82 7.86
N ALA A 153 -1.80 -6.63 8.44
CA ALA A 153 -0.95 -6.48 9.61
C ALA A 153 -1.59 -7.09 10.87
N VAL A 154 -2.91 -7.00 11.02
CA VAL A 154 -3.63 -7.70 12.10
C VAL A 154 -3.49 -9.21 11.94
N GLU A 155 -3.70 -9.75 10.74
CA GLU A 155 -3.55 -11.18 10.44
C GLU A 155 -2.13 -11.67 10.76
N GLU A 156 -1.09 -10.95 10.31
CA GLU A 156 0.31 -11.28 10.59
C GLU A 156 0.59 -11.29 12.10
N LEU A 157 0.17 -10.24 12.82
CA LEU A 157 0.34 -10.13 14.27
C LEU A 157 -0.42 -11.23 15.04
N CYS A 158 -1.66 -11.52 14.66
CA CYS A 158 -2.46 -12.57 15.26
C CYS A 158 -1.83 -13.94 15.03
N TYR A 159 -1.34 -14.19 13.82
CA TYR A 159 -0.66 -15.44 13.50
C TYR A 159 0.59 -15.65 14.35
N GLU A 160 1.43 -14.62 14.53
CA GLU A 160 2.60 -14.68 15.42
C GLU A 160 2.25 -14.94 16.88
N MET A 161 1.05 -14.57 17.33
CA MET A 161 0.55 -14.84 18.67
C MET A 161 -0.12 -16.21 18.83
N GLY A 162 -0.19 -17.03 17.78
CA GLY A 162 -0.89 -18.31 17.79
C GLY A 162 -2.42 -18.19 17.64
N LEU A 163 -2.91 -17.03 17.21
CA LEU A 163 -4.33 -16.78 16.95
C LEU A 163 -4.63 -17.02 15.47
N HIS A 164 -4.91 -18.27 15.13
CA HIS A 164 -5.13 -18.69 13.73
C HIS A 164 -6.59 -18.71 13.29
N ARG A 165 -7.53 -18.52 14.23
CA ARG A 165 -8.97 -18.51 13.94
C ARG A 165 -9.40 -17.14 13.44
N LEU A 166 -10.19 -17.11 12.36
CA LEU A 166 -10.69 -15.88 11.76
C LEU A 166 -11.50 -15.06 12.77
N GLU A 167 -12.36 -15.73 13.54
CA GLU A 167 -13.19 -15.11 14.57
C GLU A 167 -12.35 -14.43 15.65
N ALA A 168 -11.18 -15.01 15.97
CA ALA A 168 -10.26 -14.40 16.91
C ALA A 168 -9.57 -13.16 16.31
N MET A 169 -9.28 -13.16 15.01
CA MET A 169 -8.63 -12.03 14.33
C MET A 169 -9.56 -10.82 14.21
N GLU A 170 -10.86 -11.04 14.01
CA GLU A 170 -11.88 -9.98 13.93
C GLU A 170 -12.02 -9.16 15.23
N GLU A 171 -11.59 -9.71 16.37
CA GLU A 171 -11.56 -9.01 17.65
C GLU A 171 -10.41 -7.98 17.78
N TYR A 172 -9.45 -7.98 16.85
CA TYR A 172 -8.28 -7.10 16.89
C TYR A 172 -8.40 -5.93 15.92
N ALA A 173 -7.85 -4.79 16.34
CA ALA A 173 -7.76 -3.61 15.49
C ALA A 173 -6.48 -2.83 15.78
N ILE A 174 -5.97 -2.16 14.74
CA ILE A 174 -4.84 -1.25 14.84
C ILE A 174 -5.35 0.16 15.07
N PHE A 175 -4.72 0.87 16.00
CA PHE A 175 -4.99 2.26 16.30
C PHE A 175 -3.75 3.11 16.06
N LEU A 176 -3.96 4.26 15.42
CA LEU A 176 -2.95 5.30 15.37
C LEU A 176 -3.03 6.12 16.66
N VAL A 177 -1.91 6.26 17.35
CA VAL A 177 -1.79 7.10 18.54
C VAL A 177 -0.85 8.25 18.25
N THR A 178 -1.34 9.47 18.49
CA THR A 178 -0.58 10.70 18.27
C THR A 178 -0.17 11.30 19.61
N ASN A 179 0.93 12.06 19.62
CA ASN A 179 1.59 12.67 20.78
C ASN A 179 0.70 13.45 21.76
N ARG A 180 -0.56 13.76 21.41
CA ARG A 180 -1.49 14.46 22.30
C ARG A 180 -2.29 13.56 23.23
N GLY A 181 -2.07 12.23 23.23
CA GLY A 181 -2.71 11.28 24.15
C GLY A 181 -4.24 11.21 24.10
N ALA A 182 -4.91 12.08 23.33
CA ALA A 182 -6.35 12.32 23.42
C ALA A 182 -7.13 11.86 22.18
N GLN A 183 -6.46 11.38 21.12
CA GLN A 183 -7.13 10.90 19.92
C GLN A 183 -6.54 9.57 19.46
N CYS A 184 -7.30 8.50 19.65
CA CYS A 184 -7.10 7.19 19.05
C CYS A 184 -8.06 7.05 17.88
N GLN A 185 -7.54 6.95 16.66
CA GLN A 185 -8.36 6.67 15.48
C GLN A 185 -8.15 5.22 15.07
N LYS A 186 -9.25 4.45 14.97
CA LYS A 186 -9.21 3.09 14.40
C LYS A 186 -8.74 3.19 12.96
N MET A 187 -7.73 2.38 12.61
CA MET A 187 -7.36 2.22 11.21
C MET A 187 -8.42 1.38 10.52
N VAL A 188 -9.21 2.04 9.68
CA VAL A 188 -10.09 1.41 8.69
C VAL A 188 -9.25 0.63 7.65
N PRO A 189 -9.82 -0.30 6.86
CA PRO A 189 -9.08 -1.24 6.00
C PRO A 189 -8.26 -0.61 4.86
N TYR A 190 -8.04 0.69 4.90
CA TYR A 190 -7.14 1.39 4.00
C TYR A 190 -5.68 1.14 4.41
N VAL A 191 -4.79 1.33 3.43
CA VAL A 191 -3.34 1.13 3.54
C VAL A 191 -2.78 1.75 4.82
N LEU A 192 -1.92 1.01 5.53
CA LEU A 192 -1.19 1.50 6.68
C LEU A 192 -0.28 2.65 6.25
N TYR A 193 -0.62 3.86 6.68
CA TYR A 193 0.24 5.02 6.44
C TYR A 193 1.36 5.02 7.47
N SER A 194 2.59 4.78 7.01
CA SER A 194 3.78 5.10 7.77
C SER A 194 4.31 6.46 7.35
N LYS A 195 4.09 7.51 8.14
CA LYS A 195 4.93 8.71 8.08
C LYS A 195 6.22 8.43 8.83
N ALA A 196 7.31 8.29 8.09
CA ALA A 196 8.66 8.22 8.66
C ALA A 196 9.27 9.62 8.69
#